data_AF-A0AAE0WG27-F1
#
_entry.id   AF-A0AAE0WG27-F1
#
_cell.length_a   1.000
_cell.length_b   1.000
_cell.length_c   1.000
_cell.angle_alpha   90.00
_cell.angle_beta   90.00
_cell.angle_gamma   90.00
#
_symmetry.space_group_name_H-M   'P 1'
#
loop_
_entity.id
_entity.type
_entity.pdbx_description
1 polymer ?
#
loop_
_entity_poly.entity_id
_entity_poly.type
_entity_poly.pdbx_seq_one_letter_code
_entity_poly.pdbx_strand_id
1 'polypeptide(L)'
;MEDAFKARFSDEQSTGKKRYSAEELGTIGRICHGRLPPASIVQAMFMYELQRQADNEKLFDSMIFQLARGDGVTYPEVERLSAVEDEIKMLKLQWNAKQNAKVELCKRQLDAHEDHFSMLTTKFDDIKAIQERLSRQNGYLQQLAKTVEACEQKTTTMDGEIDNELFNAMMIGLHQHDKDLDTIFAERDALLEQLQTSNNRITKLEDLVRALTGNMSPSNSASPTMTQQLPVHTASGQTINLSVPKGASIGNNTRENRAPSGIRSFTPGEQWAA
;
A
#
# COMPACT_ATOMS: atom_id res chain seq x y z
N MET A 1 -58.81 -40.27 78.55
CA MET A 1 -60.14 -40.02 77.94
C MET A 1 -60.94 -41.31 77.81
N GLU A 2 -60.63 -42.36 78.58
CA GLU A 2 -61.43 -43.61 78.68
C GLU A 2 -62.22 -43.69 79.99
N ASP A 3 -61.84 -42.93 81.02
CA ASP A 3 -62.52 -42.94 82.33
C ASP A 3 -63.84 -42.16 82.35
N ALA A 4 -64.03 -41.20 81.44
CA ALA A 4 -65.29 -40.46 81.31
C ALA A 4 -66.38 -41.27 80.58
N PHE A 5 -66.01 -42.29 79.82
CA PHE A 5 -66.96 -43.16 79.11
C PHE A 5 -67.47 -44.30 80.01
N LYS A 6 -66.64 -44.79 80.95
CA LYS A 6 -67.07 -45.77 81.96
C LYS A 6 -68.01 -45.20 83.02
N ALA A 7 -67.88 -43.92 83.36
CA ALA A 7 -68.73 -43.27 84.36
C ALA A 7 -70.18 -43.04 83.87
N ARG A 8 -70.41 -42.84 82.57
CA ARG A 8 -71.77 -42.66 82.02
C ARG A 8 -72.57 -43.95 81.85
N PHE A 9 -71.92 -45.12 81.86
CA PHE A 9 -72.59 -46.42 81.76
C PHE A 9 -72.72 -47.16 83.10
N SER A 10 -72.20 -46.59 84.19
CA SER A 10 -72.21 -47.24 85.51
C SER A 10 -73.34 -46.75 86.44
N ASP A 11 -74.12 -45.73 86.04
CA ASP A 11 -75.12 -45.08 86.90
C ASP A 11 -76.60 -45.41 86.55
N GLU A 12 -76.84 -46.38 85.66
CA GLU A 12 -78.21 -46.85 85.32
C GLU A 12 -78.46 -48.33 85.65
N GLN A 13 -77.60 -48.98 86.43
CA GLN A 13 -77.81 -50.37 86.88
C GLN A 13 -78.41 -50.50 88.29
N SER A 14 -79.26 -49.54 88.69
CA SER A 14 -80.20 -49.71 89.80
C SER A 14 -81.62 -49.41 89.36
N THR A 15 -82.10 -50.16 88.36
CA THR A 15 -83.51 -50.52 88.29
C THR A 15 -83.56 -52.01 88.56
N GLY A 16 -84.22 -52.42 89.65
CA GLY A 16 -84.30 -53.82 90.05
C GLY A 16 -84.69 -54.69 88.86
N LYS A 17 -84.16 -55.91 88.77
CA LYS A 17 -84.65 -56.92 87.84
C LYS A 17 -86.14 -57.12 88.13
N LYS A 18 -87.00 -56.32 87.50
CA LYS A 18 -88.45 -56.53 87.44
C LYS A 18 -88.60 -57.83 86.67
N ARG A 19 -88.74 -58.92 87.42
CA ARG A 19 -89.22 -60.17 86.84
C ARG A 19 -90.66 -59.90 86.48
N TYR A 20 -90.91 -59.62 85.21
CA TYR A 20 -92.25 -59.46 84.71
C TYR A 20 -93.02 -60.75 85.01
N SER A 21 -94.17 -60.63 85.67
CA SER A 21 -95.11 -61.74 85.80
C SER A 21 -95.62 -62.13 84.41
N ALA A 22 -96.11 -63.36 84.23
CA ALA A 22 -96.70 -63.79 82.97
C ALA A 22 -97.86 -62.87 82.51
N GLU A 23 -98.58 -62.27 83.46
CA GLU A 23 -99.63 -61.29 83.16
C GLU A 23 -99.05 -59.95 82.71
N GLU A 24 -97.96 -59.49 83.32
CA GLU A 24 -97.28 -58.23 82.95
C GLU A 24 -96.65 -58.31 81.55
N LEU A 25 -96.08 -59.46 81.18
CA LEU A 25 -95.63 -59.75 79.82
C LEU A 25 -96.80 -59.79 78.84
N GLY A 26 -97.97 -60.30 79.26
CA GLY A 26 -99.18 -60.30 78.45
C GLY A 26 -99.78 -58.91 78.23
N THR A 27 -99.72 -58.00 79.21
CA THR A 27 -100.09 -56.58 79.04
C THR A 27 -99.09 -55.85 78.17
N ILE A 28 -97.79 -56.04 78.36
CA ILE A 28 -96.75 -55.47 77.48
C ILE A 28 -96.95 -55.97 76.05
N GLY A 29 -97.18 -57.27 75.86
CA GLY A 29 -97.47 -57.86 74.54
C GLY A 29 -98.68 -57.24 73.86
N ARG A 30 -99.76 -56.95 74.61
CA ARG A 30 -100.94 -56.21 74.11
C ARG A 30 -100.65 -54.74 73.82
N ILE A 31 -99.84 -54.06 74.64
CA ILE A 31 -99.43 -52.66 74.43
C ILE A 31 -98.51 -52.54 73.21
N CYS A 32 -97.67 -53.54 72.96
CA CYS A 32 -96.75 -53.60 71.83
C CYS A 32 -97.41 -54.16 70.55
N HIS A 33 -98.58 -54.79 70.66
CA HIS A 33 -99.33 -55.31 69.52
C HIS A 33 -99.71 -54.14 68.58
N GLY A 34 -99.14 -54.13 67.38
CA GLY A 34 -99.32 -53.06 66.39
C GLY A 34 -98.42 -51.83 66.54
N ARG A 35 -97.52 -51.78 67.54
CA ARG A 35 -96.50 -50.71 67.67
C ARG A 35 -95.15 -51.05 67.07
N LEU A 36 -94.86 -52.34 66.90
CA LEU A 36 -93.66 -52.79 66.21
C LEU A 36 -93.96 -52.93 64.72
N PRO A 37 -93.02 -52.52 63.83
CA PRO A 37 -93.17 -52.79 62.41
C PRO A 37 -93.34 -54.30 62.19
N PRO A 38 -94.20 -54.74 61.26
CA PRO A 38 -94.31 -56.13 60.88
C PRO A 38 -92.94 -56.73 60.61
N ALA A 39 -92.74 -58.00 60.99
CA ALA A 39 -91.48 -58.71 60.77
C ALA A 39 -91.04 -58.67 59.29
N SER A 40 -91.99 -58.60 58.35
CA SER A 40 -91.73 -58.43 56.91
C SER A 40 -91.03 -57.12 56.57
N ILE A 41 -91.35 -56.02 57.25
CA ILE A 41 -90.69 -54.71 57.05
C ILE A 41 -89.26 -54.78 57.59
N VAL A 42 -89.06 -55.36 58.77
CA VAL A 42 -87.72 -55.53 59.36
C VAL A 42 -86.85 -56.42 58.47
N GLN A 43 -87.41 -57.51 57.94
CA GLN A 43 -86.71 -58.38 57.00
C GLN A 43 -86.38 -57.67 55.68
N ALA A 44 -87.30 -56.86 55.14
CA ALA A 44 -87.05 -56.07 53.94
C ALA A 44 -85.95 -55.02 54.18
N MET A 45 -85.95 -54.35 55.33
CA MET A 45 -84.89 -53.41 55.71
C MET A 45 -83.53 -54.11 55.86
N PHE A 46 -83.49 -55.31 56.45
CA PHE A 46 -82.27 -56.10 56.55
C PHE A 46 -81.74 -56.52 55.17
N MET A 47 -82.61 -56.99 54.28
CA MET A 47 -82.22 -57.32 52.90
C MET A 47 -81.75 -56.10 52.11
N TYR A 48 -82.40 -54.94 52.29
CA TYR A 48 -81.96 -53.68 51.71
C TYR A 48 -80.57 -53.29 52.21
N GLU A 49 -80.30 -53.45 53.51
CA GLU A 49 -78.99 -53.12 54.07
C GLU A 49 -77.88 -54.03 53.53
N LEU A 50 -78.16 -55.33 53.38
CA LEU A 50 -77.23 -56.27 52.73
C LEU A 50 -76.96 -55.89 51.26
N GLN A 51 -78.01 -55.56 50.51
CA GLN A 51 -77.87 -55.12 49.12
C GLN A 51 -77.09 -53.81 49.03
N ARG A 52 -77.39 -52.85 49.91
CA ARG A 52 -76.69 -51.57 50.00
C ARG A 52 -75.21 -51.77 50.30
N GLN A 53 -74.86 -52.69 51.21
CA GLN A 53 -73.47 -53.03 51.50
C GLN A 53 -72.77 -53.64 50.28
N ALA A 54 -73.39 -54.60 49.61
CA ALA A 54 -72.84 -55.22 48.40
C ALA A 54 -72.65 -54.22 47.25
N ASP A 55 -73.59 -53.28 47.07
CA ASP A 55 -73.48 -52.26 46.03
C ASP A 55 -72.43 -51.19 46.37
N ASN A 56 -72.28 -50.86 47.66
CA ASN A 56 -71.18 -50.01 48.12
C ASN A 56 -69.82 -50.68 47.87
N GLU A 57 -69.67 -51.96 48.20
CA GLU A 57 -68.44 -52.72 47.93
C GLU A 57 -68.09 -52.72 46.44
N LYS A 58 -69.07 -52.98 45.56
CA LYS A 58 -68.85 -52.89 44.11
C LYS A 58 -68.42 -51.50 43.66
N LEU A 59 -68.99 -50.44 44.23
CA LEU A 59 -68.60 -49.06 43.92
C LEU A 59 -67.14 -48.83 44.33
N PHE A 60 -66.76 -49.25 45.55
CA PHE A 60 -65.38 -49.15 46.03
C PHE A 60 -64.42 -49.95 45.14
N ASP A 61 -64.73 -51.20 44.81
CA ASP A 61 -63.90 -52.02 43.93
C ASP A 61 -63.73 -51.36 42.56
N SER A 62 -64.82 -50.85 41.97
CA SER A 62 -64.76 -50.17 40.68
C SER A 62 -63.85 -48.93 40.72
N MET A 63 -63.91 -48.16 41.80
CA MET A 63 -63.09 -46.97 41.99
C MET A 63 -61.62 -47.34 42.22
N ILE A 64 -61.34 -48.37 43.01
CA ILE A 64 -59.99 -48.89 43.23
C ILE A 64 -59.39 -49.42 41.93
N PHE A 65 -60.14 -50.15 41.11
CA PHE A 65 -59.67 -50.61 39.80
C PHE A 65 -59.44 -49.46 38.81
N GLN A 66 -60.30 -48.44 38.82
CA GLN A 66 -60.08 -47.25 38.00
C GLN A 66 -58.83 -46.47 38.44
N LEU A 67 -58.61 -46.31 39.74
CA LEU A 67 -57.40 -45.68 40.27
C LEU A 67 -56.15 -46.49 39.88
N ALA A 68 -56.16 -47.81 40.13
CA ALA A 68 -55.04 -48.69 39.83
C ALA A 68 -54.73 -48.75 38.33
N ARG A 69 -55.75 -48.69 37.44
CA ARG A 69 -55.54 -48.56 35.99
C ARG A 69 -55.04 -47.19 35.58
N GLY A 70 -55.56 -46.12 36.20
CA GLY A 70 -55.14 -44.74 35.93
C GLY A 70 -53.67 -44.51 36.30
N ASP A 71 -53.25 -45.04 37.45
CA ASP A 71 -51.86 -44.93 37.92
C ASP A 71 -50.88 -45.70 37.03
N GLY A 72 -51.31 -46.79 36.38
CA GLY A 72 -50.44 -47.56 35.48
C GLY A 72 -50.17 -46.91 34.11
N VAL A 73 -51.07 -46.04 33.63
CA VAL A 73 -50.96 -45.41 32.29
C VAL A 73 -50.20 -44.08 32.34
N THR A 74 -50.22 -43.40 33.48
CA THR A 74 -49.63 -42.06 33.62
C THR A 74 -48.10 -42.06 33.59
N TYR A 75 -47.43 -43.00 34.27
CA TYR A 75 -45.97 -43.06 34.30
C TYR A 75 -45.29 -43.29 32.92
N PRO A 76 -45.69 -44.27 32.09
CA PRO A 76 -45.07 -44.47 30.78
C PRO A 76 -45.36 -43.32 29.81
N GLU A 77 -46.51 -42.65 29.95
CA GLU A 77 -46.82 -41.45 29.18
C GLU A 77 -45.95 -40.26 29.58
N VAL A 78 -45.68 -40.08 30.88
CA VAL A 78 -44.76 -39.04 31.38
C VAL A 78 -43.33 -39.27 30.90
N GLU A 79 -42.85 -40.53 30.92
CA GLU A 79 -41.51 -40.86 30.40
C GLU A 79 -41.41 -40.60 28.89
N ARG A 80 -42.44 -40.99 28.13
CA ARG A 80 -42.52 -40.69 26.68
C ARG A 80 -42.57 -39.18 26.41
N LEU A 81 -43.34 -38.42 27.20
CA LEU A 81 -43.41 -36.97 27.09
C LEU A 81 -42.04 -36.34 27.36
N SER A 82 -41.34 -36.78 28.42
CA SER A 82 -39.99 -36.32 28.72
C SER A 82 -39.01 -36.60 27.57
N ALA A 83 -39.07 -37.80 26.98
CA ALA A 83 -38.22 -38.16 25.84
C ALA A 83 -38.50 -37.26 24.61
N VAL A 84 -39.78 -37.00 24.31
CA VAL A 84 -40.17 -36.11 23.22
C VAL A 84 -39.75 -34.66 23.50
N GLU A 85 -39.86 -34.19 24.74
CA GLU A 85 -39.38 -32.86 25.12
C GLU A 85 -37.88 -32.71 24.91
N ASP A 86 -37.09 -33.73 25.25
CA ASP A 86 -35.65 -33.72 25.05
C ASP A 86 -35.27 -33.79 23.57
N GLU A 87 -36.01 -34.56 22.77
CA GLU A 87 -35.85 -34.56 21.31
C GLU A 87 -36.16 -33.18 20.71
N ILE A 88 -37.24 -32.53 21.15
CA ILE A 88 -37.60 -31.17 20.71
C ILE A 88 -36.51 -30.17 21.09
N LYS A 89 -35.94 -30.26 22.30
CA LYS A 89 -34.81 -29.40 22.71
C LYS A 89 -33.61 -29.61 21.80
N MET A 90 -33.27 -30.86 21.50
CA MET A 90 -32.15 -31.21 20.61
C MET A 90 -32.38 -30.71 19.19
N LEU A 91 -33.56 -30.93 18.63
CA LEU A 91 -33.93 -30.45 17.29
C LEU A 91 -33.89 -28.91 17.23
N LYS A 92 -34.35 -28.23 18.28
CA LYS A 92 -34.28 -26.76 18.36
C LYS A 92 -32.84 -26.25 18.37
N LEU A 93 -31.95 -26.91 19.12
CA LEU A 93 -30.52 -26.58 19.12
C LEU A 93 -29.89 -26.80 17.74
N GLN A 94 -30.16 -27.94 17.10
CA GLN A 94 -29.64 -28.25 15.76
C GLN A 94 -30.18 -27.27 14.71
N TRP A 95 -31.47 -26.95 14.75
CA TRP A 95 -32.09 -25.97 13.86
C TRP A 95 -31.46 -24.59 14.01
N ASN A 96 -31.29 -24.12 15.25
CA ASN A 96 -30.66 -22.83 15.53
C ASN A 96 -29.19 -22.82 15.08
N ALA A 97 -28.44 -23.89 15.31
CA ALA A 97 -27.05 -24.01 14.84
C ALA A 97 -26.98 -23.95 13.31
N LYS A 98 -27.87 -24.67 12.61
CA LYS A 98 -27.95 -24.67 11.14
C LYS A 98 -28.33 -23.29 10.60
N GLN A 99 -29.28 -22.59 11.23
CA GLN A 99 -29.64 -21.25 10.79
C GLN A 99 -28.53 -20.24 11.06
N ASN A 100 -27.91 -20.29 12.23
CA ASN A 100 -26.78 -19.42 12.55
C ASN A 100 -25.63 -19.64 11.56
N ALA A 101 -25.31 -20.90 11.22
CA ALA A 101 -24.29 -21.21 10.22
C ALA A 101 -24.65 -20.64 8.83
N LYS A 102 -25.93 -20.72 8.44
CA LYS A 102 -26.40 -20.14 7.17
C LYS A 102 -26.33 -18.61 7.17
N VAL A 103 -26.74 -17.97 8.26
CA VAL A 103 -26.67 -16.51 8.43
C VAL A 103 -25.22 -16.04 8.37
N GLU A 104 -24.31 -16.72 9.08
CA GLU A 104 -22.87 -16.41 9.06
C GLU A 104 -22.27 -16.58 7.66
N LEU A 105 -22.65 -17.63 6.92
CA LEU A 105 -22.20 -17.82 5.55
C LEU A 105 -22.69 -16.68 4.64
N CYS A 106 -23.98 -16.34 4.71
CA CYS A 106 -24.56 -15.26 3.93
C CYS A 106 -23.92 -13.90 4.28
N LYS A 107 -23.61 -13.66 5.55
CA LYS A 107 -22.92 -12.45 6.00
C LYS A 107 -21.53 -12.34 5.40
N ARG A 108 -20.73 -13.42 5.48
CA ARG A 108 -19.39 -13.43 4.85
C ARG A 108 -19.45 -13.22 3.33
N GLN A 109 -20.45 -13.80 2.66
CA GLN A 109 -20.65 -13.56 1.23
C GLN A 109 -20.99 -12.10 0.96
N LEU A 110 -21.84 -11.49 1.79
CA LEU A 110 -22.19 -10.08 1.66
C LEU A 110 -20.97 -9.18 1.88
N ASP A 111 -20.19 -9.43 2.93
CA ASP A 111 -18.96 -8.67 3.23
C ASP A 111 -17.96 -8.79 2.06
N ALA A 112 -17.76 -9.99 1.51
CA ALA A 112 -16.89 -10.20 0.34
C ALA A 112 -17.40 -9.48 -0.92
N HIS A 113 -18.72 -9.42 -1.12
CA HIS A 113 -19.31 -8.65 -2.20
C HIS A 113 -19.13 -7.14 -1.99
N GLU A 114 -19.29 -6.64 -0.77
CA GLU A 114 -19.08 -5.24 -0.41
C GLU A 114 -17.62 -4.81 -0.67
N ASP A 115 -16.65 -5.62 -0.25
CA ASP A 115 -15.22 -5.39 -0.53
C ASP A 115 -14.94 -5.35 -2.04
N HIS A 116 -15.54 -6.27 -2.79
CA HIS A 116 -15.41 -6.31 -4.25
C HIS A 116 -16.02 -5.06 -4.91
N PHE A 117 -17.19 -4.59 -4.44
CA PHE A 117 -17.79 -3.35 -4.91
C PHE A 117 -16.92 -2.13 -4.59
N SER A 118 -16.36 -2.06 -3.39
CA SER A 118 -15.42 -1.01 -3.00
C SER A 118 -14.22 -0.96 -3.93
N MET A 119 -13.61 -2.11 -4.23
CA MET A 119 -12.51 -2.22 -5.20
C MET A 119 -12.92 -1.80 -6.63
N LEU A 120 -14.13 -2.15 -7.06
CA LEU A 120 -14.63 -1.73 -8.38
C LEU A 120 -14.84 -0.22 -8.42
N THR A 121 -15.35 0.39 -7.36
CA THR A 121 -15.52 1.85 -7.25
C THR A 121 -14.17 2.55 -7.35
N THR A 122 -13.13 2.09 -6.64
CA THR A 122 -11.80 2.69 -6.75
C THR A 122 -11.23 2.57 -8.17
N LYS A 123 -11.40 1.40 -8.82
CA LYS A 123 -10.99 1.22 -10.21
C LYS A 123 -11.75 2.14 -11.17
N PHE A 124 -13.03 2.41 -10.90
CA PHE A 124 -13.82 3.33 -11.71
C PHE A 124 -13.31 4.77 -11.58
N ASP A 125 -12.93 5.18 -10.37
CA ASP A 125 -12.34 6.49 -10.15
C ASP A 125 -10.94 6.61 -10.78
N ASP A 126 -10.14 5.55 -10.76
CA ASP A 126 -8.86 5.50 -11.51
C ASP A 126 -9.08 5.67 -13.01
N ILE A 127 -10.10 5.02 -13.59
CA ILE A 127 -10.46 5.17 -15.01
C ILE A 127 -10.86 6.60 -15.32
N LYS A 128 -11.65 7.27 -14.46
CA LYS A 128 -11.97 8.70 -14.64
C LYS A 128 -10.70 9.56 -14.63
N ALA A 129 -9.79 9.32 -13.70
CA ALA A 129 -8.52 10.06 -13.63
C ALA A 129 -7.67 9.85 -14.89
N ILE A 130 -7.62 8.62 -15.42
CA ILE A 130 -6.96 8.33 -16.71
C ILE A 130 -7.64 9.08 -17.86
N GLN A 131 -8.98 9.13 -17.88
CA GLN A 131 -9.73 9.82 -18.93
C GLN A 131 -9.52 11.34 -18.90
N GLU A 132 -9.44 11.94 -17.72
CA GLU A 132 -9.05 13.35 -17.57
C GLU A 132 -7.63 13.59 -18.09
N ARG A 133 -6.68 12.71 -17.74
CA ARG A 133 -5.29 12.81 -18.21
C ARG A 133 -5.19 12.71 -19.73
N LEU A 134 -5.92 11.76 -20.33
CA LEU A 134 -6.02 11.62 -21.79
C LEU A 134 -6.60 12.88 -22.43
N SER A 135 -7.63 13.46 -21.84
CA SER A 135 -8.24 14.70 -22.34
C SER A 135 -7.24 15.87 -22.33
N ARG A 136 -6.44 16.00 -21.26
CA ARG A 136 -5.37 17.01 -21.19
C ARG A 136 -4.29 16.77 -22.23
N GLN A 137 -3.83 15.53 -22.39
CA GLN A 137 -2.81 15.17 -23.40
C GLN A 137 -3.31 15.44 -24.82
N ASN A 138 -4.57 15.14 -25.11
CA ASN A 138 -5.17 15.46 -26.40
C ASN A 138 -5.21 16.99 -26.63
N GLY A 139 -5.50 17.77 -25.59
CA GLY A 139 -5.39 19.24 -25.64
C GLY A 139 -3.97 19.72 -25.97
N TYR A 140 -2.94 19.14 -25.36
CA TYR A 140 -1.54 19.46 -25.69
C TYR A 140 -1.16 19.07 -27.11
N LEU A 141 -1.61 17.92 -27.61
CA LEU A 141 -1.36 17.50 -29.00
C LEU A 141 -2.01 18.46 -30.00
N GLN A 142 -3.23 18.94 -29.73
CA GLN A 142 -3.87 19.96 -30.57
C GLN A 142 -3.13 21.29 -30.55
N GLN A 143 -2.61 21.71 -29.39
CA GLN A 143 -1.77 22.91 -29.31
C GLN A 143 -0.47 22.73 -30.09
N LEU A 144 0.20 21.59 -29.93
CA LEU A 144 1.42 21.28 -30.65
C LEU A 144 1.19 21.25 -32.17
N ALA A 145 0.10 20.63 -32.62
CA ALA A 145 -0.29 20.62 -34.04
C ALA A 145 -0.46 22.04 -34.58
N LYS A 146 -1.13 22.94 -33.84
CA LYS A 146 -1.27 24.36 -34.21
C LYS A 146 0.09 25.08 -34.27
N THR A 147 1.00 24.79 -33.34
CA THR A 147 2.34 25.40 -33.38
C THR A 147 3.18 24.90 -34.55
N VAL A 148 3.05 23.62 -34.91
CA VAL A 148 3.71 23.05 -36.10
C VAL A 148 3.16 23.71 -37.36
N GLU A 149 1.83 23.80 -37.50
CA GLU A 149 1.19 24.48 -38.64
C GLU A 149 1.63 25.95 -38.75
N ALA A 150 1.71 26.68 -37.63
CA ALA A 150 2.20 28.05 -37.60
C ALA A 150 3.69 28.16 -38.01
N CYS A 151 4.52 27.21 -37.59
CA CYS A 151 5.93 27.11 -38.01
C CYS A 151 6.04 26.80 -39.51
N GLU A 152 5.25 25.86 -40.04
CA GLU A 152 5.21 25.52 -41.46
C GLU A 152 4.79 26.72 -42.33
N GLN A 153 3.79 27.48 -41.89
CA GLN A 153 3.38 28.74 -42.54
C GLN A 153 4.50 29.79 -42.50
N LYS A 154 5.24 29.89 -41.39
CA LYS A 154 6.39 30.79 -41.28
C LYS A 154 7.58 30.35 -42.15
N THR A 155 7.82 29.04 -42.28
CA THR A 155 8.87 28.54 -43.18
C THR A 155 8.48 28.67 -44.63
N THR A 156 7.22 28.47 -45.03
CA THR A 156 6.77 28.66 -46.42
C THR A 156 6.76 30.14 -46.84
N THR A 157 6.52 31.06 -45.91
CA THR A 157 6.73 32.50 -46.17
C THR A 157 8.22 32.87 -46.24
N MET A 158 9.08 32.23 -45.45
CA MET A 158 10.53 32.40 -45.58
C MET A 158 11.12 31.71 -46.82
N ASP A 159 10.61 30.57 -47.28
CA ASP A 159 11.11 29.87 -48.47
C ASP A 159 10.80 30.64 -49.77
N GLY A 160 9.83 31.56 -49.73
CA GLY A 160 9.58 32.54 -50.78
C GLY A 160 10.46 33.79 -50.72
N GLU A 161 11.21 33.98 -49.63
CA GLU A 161 11.96 35.20 -49.30
C GLU A 161 13.35 34.89 -48.70
N ILE A 162 13.88 33.67 -48.89
CA ILE A 162 15.32 33.44 -48.83
C ILE A 162 15.82 34.10 -50.10
N ASP A 163 16.41 35.29 -49.96
CA ASP A 163 17.24 35.90 -50.98
C ASP A 163 18.24 34.83 -51.44
N ASN A 164 17.92 34.16 -52.56
CA ASN A 164 18.79 33.17 -53.18
C ASN A 164 20.18 33.78 -53.45
N GLU A 165 20.27 35.10 -53.57
CA GLU A 165 21.52 35.86 -53.60
C GLU A 165 22.31 35.77 -52.29
N LEU A 166 21.69 35.90 -51.12
CA LEU A 166 22.39 35.82 -49.83
C LEU A 166 22.91 34.40 -49.56
N PHE A 167 22.10 33.39 -49.88
CA PHE A 167 22.52 31.99 -49.75
C PHE A 167 23.64 31.65 -50.75
N ASN A 168 23.53 32.09 -52.01
CA ASN A 168 24.60 31.89 -52.99
C ASN A 168 25.86 32.67 -52.64
N ALA A 169 25.75 33.90 -52.15
CA ALA A 169 26.90 34.69 -51.69
C ALA A 169 27.60 34.03 -50.49
N MET A 170 26.84 33.45 -49.56
CA MET A 170 27.38 32.68 -48.44
C MET A 170 28.11 31.44 -48.93
N MET A 171 27.54 30.67 -49.86
CA MET A 171 28.16 29.48 -50.42
C MET A 171 29.43 29.80 -51.23
N ILE A 172 29.44 30.91 -51.98
CA ILE A 172 30.63 31.41 -52.69
C ILE A 172 31.72 31.82 -51.69
N GLY A 173 31.34 32.53 -50.62
CA GLY A 173 32.26 32.90 -49.55
C GLY A 173 32.91 31.67 -48.90
N LEU A 174 32.12 30.64 -48.60
CA LEU A 174 32.60 29.41 -48.00
C LEU A 174 33.60 28.67 -48.91
N HIS A 175 33.32 28.60 -50.21
CA HIS A 175 34.26 28.05 -51.20
C HIS A 175 35.55 28.86 -51.33
N GLN A 176 35.48 30.18 -51.15
CA GLN A 176 36.69 31.02 -51.17
C GLN A 176 37.54 30.79 -49.91
N HIS A 177 36.90 30.67 -48.74
CA HIS A 177 37.59 30.34 -47.50
C HIS A 177 38.32 28.98 -47.57
N ASP A 178 37.70 27.97 -48.19
CA ASP A 178 38.37 26.67 -48.39
C ASP A 178 39.63 26.79 -49.26
N LYS A 179 39.58 27.58 -50.35
CA LYS A 179 40.77 27.84 -51.18
C LYS A 179 41.86 28.61 -50.45
N ASP A 180 41.47 29.57 -49.62
CA ASP A 180 42.42 30.32 -48.80
C ASP A 180 43.09 29.42 -47.77
N LEU A 181 42.35 28.47 -47.16
CA LEU A 181 42.91 27.46 -46.26
C LEU A 181 43.91 26.54 -46.97
N ASP A 182 43.58 26.05 -48.16
CA ASP A 182 44.50 25.22 -48.96
C ASP A 182 45.78 25.99 -49.29
N THR A 183 45.68 27.29 -49.61
CA THR A 183 46.83 28.16 -49.89
C THR A 183 47.69 28.34 -48.64
N ILE A 184 47.07 28.62 -47.48
CA ILE A 184 47.79 28.74 -46.20
C ILE A 184 48.50 27.43 -45.83
N PHE A 185 47.89 26.27 -46.10
CA PHE A 185 48.53 24.99 -45.85
C PHE A 185 49.73 24.75 -46.78
N ALA A 186 49.61 25.11 -48.06
CA ALA A 186 50.74 25.05 -48.99
C ALA A 186 51.89 25.98 -48.59
N GLU A 187 51.59 27.20 -48.15
CA GLU A 187 52.57 28.17 -47.66
C GLU A 187 53.26 27.69 -46.37
N ARG A 188 52.50 27.12 -45.43
CA ARG A 188 53.04 26.52 -44.21
C ARG A 188 54.03 25.40 -44.55
N ASP A 189 53.69 24.54 -45.51
CA ASP A 189 54.54 23.41 -45.88
C ASP A 189 55.83 23.88 -46.57
N ALA A 190 55.74 24.91 -47.42
CA ALA A 190 56.93 25.56 -47.99
C ALA A 190 57.84 26.21 -46.93
N LEU A 191 57.25 26.87 -45.91
CA LEU A 191 57.99 27.44 -44.79
C LEU A 191 58.67 26.35 -43.93
N LEU A 192 58.01 25.21 -43.72
CA LEU A 192 58.60 24.07 -43.02
C LEU A 192 59.82 23.51 -43.77
N GLU A 193 59.74 23.39 -45.09
CA GLU A 193 60.87 22.96 -45.92
C GLU A 193 62.04 23.96 -45.85
N GLN A 194 61.74 25.27 -45.90
CA GLN A 194 62.74 26.31 -45.76
C GLN A 194 63.41 26.28 -44.38
N LEU A 195 62.64 26.03 -43.31
CA LEU A 195 63.16 25.91 -41.95
C LEU A 195 64.04 24.68 -41.80
N GLN A 196 63.63 23.52 -42.34
CA GLN A 196 64.49 22.33 -42.39
C GLN A 196 65.79 22.59 -43.14
N THR A 197 65.72 23.28 -44.28
CA THR A 197 66.91 23.66 -45.06
C THR A 197 67.84 24.59 -44.27
N SER A 198 67.27 25.56 -43.55
CA SER A 198 68.01 26.45 -42.66
C SER A 198 68.67 25.69 -41.51
N ASN A 199 67.93 24.80 -40.83
CA ASN A 199 68.49 23.95 -39.78
C ASN A 199 69.63 23.08 -40.30
N ASN A 200 69.47 22.46 -41.47
CA ASN A 200 70.54 21.67 -42.10
C ASN A 200 71.78 22.54 -42.39
N ARG A 201 71.61 23.81 -42.76
CA ARG A 201 72.73 24.76 -42.91
C ARG A 201 73.36 25.12 -41.57
N ILE A 202 72.56 25.33 -40.52
CA ILE A 202 73.05 25.62 -39.17
C ILE A 202 73.86 24.42 -38.66
N THR A 203 73.35 23.19 -38.75
CA THR A 203 74.10 21.99 -38.35
C THR A 203 75.41 21.87 -39.11
N LYS A 204 75.43 22.12 -40.42
CA LYS A 204 76.68 22.15 -41.20
C LYS A 204 77.65 23.22 -40.72
N LEU A 205 77.16 24.42 -40.38
CA LEU A 205 77.99 25.50 -39.84
C LEU A 205 78.50 25.15 -38.43
N GLU A 206 77.68 24.54 -37.58
CA GLU A 206 78.07 24.04 -36.27
C GLU A 206 79.15 22.96 -36.37
N ASP A 207 79.03 22.02 -37.30
CA ASP A 207 80.04 20.99 -37.58
C ASP A 207 81.35 21.61 -38.07
N LEU A 208 81.29 22.59 -38.99
CA LEU A 208 82.46 23.33 -39.46
C LEU A 208 83.14 24.13 -38.33
N VAL A 209 82.35 24.82 -37.49
CA VAL A 209 82.86 25.54 -36.32
C VAL A 209 83.50 24.57 -35.35
N ARG A 210 82.87 23.41 -35.08
CA ARG A 210 83.42 22.35 -34.22
C ARG A 210 84.70 21.76 -34.78
N ALA A 211 84.82 21.60 -36.10
CA ALA A 211 86.05 21.18 -36.75
C ALA A 211 87.17 22.26 -36.63
N LEU A 212 86.84 23.54 -36.78
CA LEU A 212 87.79 24.64 -36.59
C LEU A 212 88.24 24.80 -35.14
N THR A 213 87.32 24.71 -34.18
CA THR A 213 87.58 24.91 -32.74
C THR A 213 88.09 23.64 -32.05
N GLY A 214 87.72 22.45 -32.54
CA GLY A 214 88.26 21.16 -32.06
C GLY A 214 89.74 20.97 -32.39
N ASN A 215 90.25 21.66 -33.42
CA ASN A 215 91.68 21.72 -33.73
C ASN A 215 92.44 22.84 -32.97
N MET A 216 91.76 23.60 -32.11
CA MET A 216 92.40 24.50 -31.14
C MET A 216 92.67 23.74 -29.85
N SER A 217 93.82 23.07 -29.81
CA SER A 217 94.50 22.67 -28.57
C SER A 217 94.60 23.88 -27.62
N PRO A 218 94.53 23.72 -26.28
CA PRO A 218 94.56 24.84 -25.34
C PRO A 218 96.00 25.39 -25.28
N SER A 219 96.35 26.27 -26.22
CA SER A 219 97.57 27.06 -26.15
C SER A 219 97.25 28.38 -25.47
N ASN A 220 97.70 28.49 -24.23
CA ASN A 220 97.86 29.73 -23.48
C ASN A 220 98.40 30.87 -24.36
N SER A 221 97.61 31.92 -24.58
CA SER A 221 98.11 33.31 -24.66
C SER A 221 96.96 34.29 -24.91
N ALA A 222 96.76 35.16 -23.91
CA ALA A 222 96.40 36.58 -23.97
C ALA A 222 95.59 37.13 -25.17
N SER A 223 94.48 37.80 -24.84
CA SER A 223 93.81 38.79 -25.71
C SER A 223 94.80 39.80 -26.30
N PRO A 224 94.50 40.40 -27.47
CA PRO A 224 93.95 41.75 -27.39
C PRO A 224 92.90 42.12 -28.47
N THR A 225 92.06 43.05 -28.07
CA THR A 225 91.12 43.88 -28.85
C THR A 225 91.75 44.44 -30.13
N MET A 226 91.25 44.07 -31.32
CA MET A 226 91.73 44.61 -32.59
C MET A 226 91.18 46.03 -32.85
N THR A 227 92.06 47.03 -32.85
CA THR A 227 91.82 48.36 -33.44
C THR A 227 92.07 48.31 -34.95
N GLN A 228 91.16 48.86 -35.76
CA GLN A 228 91.32 48.95 -37.22
C GLN A 228 92.17 50.18 -37.59
N GLN A 229 93.25 49.98 -38.36
CA GLN A 229 94.11 51.07 -38.86
C GLN A 229 93.75 51.40 -40.32
N LEU A 230 93.63 52.69 -40.63
CA LEU A 230 93.42 53.21 -41.99
C LEU A 230 94.62 54.07 -42.41
N PRO A 231 95.35 53.72 -43.48
CA PRO A 231 96.42 54.55 -44.01
C PRO A 231 95.85 55.73 -44.80
N VAL A 232 96.24 56.96 -44.43
CA VAL A 232 95.87 58.19 -45.15
C VAL A 232 97.15 58.91 -45.58
N HIS A 233 97.20 59.32 -46.85
CA HIS A 233 98.32 60.09 -47.40
C HIS A 233 98.05 61.58 -47.28
N THR A 234 99.04 62.34 -46.79
CA THR A 234 99.01 63.81 -46.77
C THR A 234 99.52 64.39 -48.10
N ALA A 235 99.19 65.64 -48.43
CA ALA A 235 99.53 66.29 -49.70
C ALA A 235 101.05 66.47 -49.95
N SER A 236 101.90 66.21 -48.95
CA SER A 236 103.37 66.16 -49.07
C SER A 236 103.92 64.72 -49.24
N GLY A 237 103.05 63.72 -49.42
CA GLY A 237 103.43 62.33 -49.72
C GLY A 237 103.77 61.45 -48.51
N GLN A 238 103.68 61.96 -47.27
CA GLN A 238 103.85 61.13 -46.07
C GLN A 238 102.56 60.42 -45.67
N THR A 239 102.66 59.12 -45.38
CA THR A 239 101.57 58.25 -44.92
C THR A 239 101.46 58.28 -43.40
N ILE A 240 100.29 58.63 -42.86
CA ILE A 240 99.99 58.59 -41.43
C ILE A 240 98.90 57.55 -41.20
N ASN A 241 99.10 56.66 -40.22
CA ASN A 241 98.12 55.63 -39.85
C ASN A 241 97.25 56.14 -38.70
N LEU A 242 95.94 56.28 -38.95
CA LEU A 242 94.96 56.65 -37.93
C LEU A 242 94.33 55.38 -37.34
N SER A 243 94.39 55.23 -36.01
CA SER A 243 93.74 54.15 -35.28
C SER A 243 92.38 54.61 -34.75
N VAL A 244 91.28 53.95 -35.16
CA VAL A 244 89.93 54.28 -34.69
C VAL A 244 89.36 53.11 -33.86
N PRO A 245 88.88 53.33 -32.62
CA PRO A 245 88.20 52.31 -31.82
C PRO A 245 86.80 51.98 -32.39
N LYS A 246 86.45 50.69 -32.54
CA LYS A 246 85.07 50.28 -32.88
C LYS A 246 84.15 50.49 -31.67
N GLY A 247 83.08 51.27 -31.86
CA GLY A 247 82.07 51.57 -30.84
C GLY A 247 81.37 50.33 -30.29
N ALA A 248 81.01 50.38 -29.01
CA ALA A 248 80.31 49.34 -28.27
C ALA A 248 78.84 49.21 -28.67
N SER A 249 78.36 47.97 -28.73
CA SER A 249 76.97 47.58 -28.99
C SER A 249 76.01 48.03 -27.88
N ILE A 250 74.87 48.62 -28.26
CA ILE A 250 73.70 48.78 -27.38
C ILE A 250 73.07 47.40 -27.18
N GLY A 251 73.11 46.92 -25.94
CA GLY A 251 72.54 45.66 -25.50
C GLY A 251 71.07 45.75 -25.08
N ASN A 252 70.44 44.58 -25.11
CA ASN A 252 69.13 44.15 -24.63
C ASN A 252 68.50 44.91 -23.44
N ASN A 253 67.22 45.26 -23.61
CA ASN A 253 66.13 45.29 -22.61
C ASN A 253 64.84 45.19 -23.45
N THR A 254 64.11 44.08 -23.57
CA THR A 254 63.28 43.37 -22.57
C THR A 254 62.53 44.28 -21.60
N ARG A 255 61.48 44.93 -22.09
CA ARG A 255 60.19 45.14 -21.41
C ARG A 255 59.35 46.09 -22.25
N GLU A 256 58.19 45.62 -22.72
CA GLU A 256 56.94 46.38 -22.76
C GLU A 256 55.80 45.47 -23.24
N ASN A 257 54.61 45.70 -22.69
CA ASN A 257 53.33 45.00 -22.91
C ASN A 257 53.04 43.73 -22.09
N ARG A 258 53.04 43.90 -20.75
CA ARG A 258 52.18 43.11 -19.86
C ARG A 258 50.92 43.92 -19.58
N ALA A 259 49.81 43.54 -20.18
CA ALA A 259 48.47 44.06 -19.85
C ALA A 259 48.00 43.55 -18.46
N PRO A 260 47.02 44.21 -17.82
CA PRO A 260 46.73 44.07 -16.40
C PRO A 260 46.14 42.70 -16.03
N SER A 261 46.60 42.14 -14.91
CA SER A 261 45.98 41.01 -14.23
C SER A 261 44.60 41.39 -13.70
N GLY A 262 43.54 41.12 -14.47
CA GLY A 262 42.16 41.37 -14.03
C GLY A 262 41.06 41.23 -15.07
N ILE A 263 41.17 40.35 -16.08
CA ILE A 263 40.09 40.13 -17.07
C ILE A 263 39.59 38.69 -16.98
N ARG A 264 38.30 38.56 -16.66
CA ARG A 264 37.49 37.34 -16.53
C ARG A 264 37.67 36.41 -17.73
N SER A 265 37.81 35.12 -17.47
CA SER A 265 37.59 34.06 -18.45
C SER A 265 36.17 34.18 -19.02
N PHE A 266 36.06 34.27 -20.34
CA PHE A 266 34.81 34.26 -21.07
C PHE A 266 34.25 32.84 -21.09
N THR A 267 33.09 32.63 -20.45
CA THR A 267 32.27 31.42 -20.61
C THR A 267 31.19 31.76 -21.65
N PRO A 268 31.13 31.10 -22.82
CA PRO A 268 30.06 31.33 -23.77
C PRO A 268 28.71 30.88 -23.15
N GLY A 269 27.76 31.80 -22.93
CA GLY A 269 26.39 31.41 -22.54
C GLY A 269 25.50 32.35 -21.73
N GLU A 270 25.94 33.51 -21.22
CA GLU A 270 25.04 34.40 -20.44
C GLU A 270 24.73 35.72 -21.14
N GLN A 271 23.43 36.04 -21.16
CA GLN A 271 22.81 37.17 -21.83
C GLN A 271 22.80 38.39 -20.91
N TRP A 272 22.86 39.58 -21.49
CA TRP A 272 22.78 40.85 -20.77
C TRP A 272 21.36 41.03 -20.23
N ALA A 273 21.21 41.10 -18.90
CA ALA A 273 20.02 41.68 -18.28
C ALA A 273 20.18 43.20 -18.32
N ALA A 274 19.30 43.86 -19.07
CA ALA A 274 18.92 45.26 -18.90
C ALA A 274 17.46 45.28 -18.42
#